data_AF-A0A7V1IHA1-F1
#
_entry.id   AF-A0A7V1IHA1-F1
#
_cell.length_a   1.000
_cell.length_b   1.000
_cell.length_c   1.000
_cell.angle_alpha   90.00
_cell.angle_beta   90.00
_cell.angle_gamma   90.00
#
_symmetry.space_group_name_H-M   'P 1'
#
loop_
_entity.id
_entity.type
_entity.pdbx_description
1 polymer ?
#
loop_
_entity_poly.entity_id
_entity_poly.type
_entity_poly.pdbx_seq_one_letter_code
_entity_poly.pdbx_strand_id
1 'polypeptide(L)' 'MPNIELTDDEKKTLTEVLESAVSDLGYEIADTDNFDYRAGLKARKEALSAILERLKSDPG' A
#
# COMPACT_ATOMS: atom_id res chain seq x y z
N MET A 1 -1.41 3.38 -20.93
CA MET A 1 -1.11 2.82 -19.60
C MET A 1 -1.98 1.59 -19.42
N PRO A 2 -1.48 0.51 -18.80
CA PRO A 2 -2.34 -0.61 -18.45
C PRO A 2 -3.42 -0.13 -17.46
N ASN A 3 -4.67 -0.53 -17.69
CA ASN A 3 -5.81 -0.28 -16.82
C ASN A 3 -6.26 -1.60 -16.19
N ILE A 4 -6.62 -1.59 -14.92
CA ILE A 4 -7.19 -2.74 -14.22
C ILE A 4 -8.60 -2.35 -13.82
N GLU A 5 -9.59 -3.07 -14.33
CA GLU A 5 -10.98 -2.97 -13.89
C GLU A 5 -11.17 -3.88 -12.68
N LEU A 6 -11.80 -3.36 -11.64
CA LEU A 6 -12.09 -4.09 -10.40
C LEU A 6 -13.58 -4.06 -10.17
N THR A 7 -14.15 -5.20 -9.79
CA THR A 7 -15.47 -5.25 -9.16
C THR A 7 -15.42 -4.61 -7.78
N ASP A 8 -16.58 -4.27 -7.21
CA ASP A 8 -16.68 -3.71 -5.85
C ASP A 8 -16.05 -4.62 -4.80
N ASP A 9 -16.22 -5.94 -4.94
CA ASP A 9 -15.65 -6.93 -4.03
C ASP A 9 -14.11 -7.00 -4.17
N GLU A 10 -13.58 -7.01 -5.40
CA GLU A 10 -12.13 -6.99 -5.63
C GLU A 10 -11.49 -5.70 -5.12
N LYS A 11 -12.16 -4.56 -5.33
CA LYS A 11 -11.75 -3.25 -4.81
C LYS A 11 -11.70 -3.25 -3.29
N LYS A 12 -12.73 -3.81 -2.64
CA LYS A 12 -12.77 -3.95 -1.18
C LYS A 12 -11.65 -4.85 -0.68
N THR A 13 -11.49 -6.05 -1.24
CA THR A 13 -10.43 -6.99 -0.86
C THR A 13 -9.04 -6.37 -1.06
N LEU A 14 -8.80 -5.71 -2.19
CA LEU A 14 -7.52 -5.04 -2.44
C LEU A 14 -7.26 -3.90 -1.46
N THR A 15 -8.30 -3.13 -1.10
CA THR A 15 -8.20 -2.07 -0.08
C THR A 15 -7.75 -2.65 1.26
N GLU A 16 -8.39 -3.71 1.73
CA GLU A 16 -8.07 -4.37 3.01
C GLU A 16 -6.64 -4.93 3.02
N VAL A 17 -6.22 -5.57 1.93
CA VAL A 17 -4.84 -6.09 1.78
C VAL A 17 -3.81 -4.97 1.81
N LEU A 18 -4.07 -3.87 1.10
CA LEU A 18 -3.17 -2.71 1.08
C LEU A 18 -3.09 -2.02 2.44
N GLU A 19 -4.19 -1.90 3.18
CA GLU A 19 -4.21 -1.36 4.54
C GLU A 19 -3.34 -2.19 5.49
N SER A 20 -3.49 -3.53 5.47
CA SER A 20 -2.65 -4.43 6.26
C SER A 20 -1.18 -4.26 5.90
N ALA A 21 -0.84 -4.30 4.61
CA ALA A 21 0.55 -4.19 4.16
C ALA A 21 1.21 -2.84 4.54
N VAL A 22 0.47 -1.73 4.47
CA VAL A 22 0.97 -0.41 4.88
C VAL A 22 1.20 -0.35 6.40
N SER A 23 0.33 -1.00 7.18
CA SER A 23 0.47 -1.13 8.64
C SER A 23 1.71 -1.94 9.00
N ASP A 24 1.87 -3.13 8.40
CA ASP A 24 2.99 -4.04 8.61
C ASP A 24 4.34 -3.38 8.28
N LEU A 25 4.41 -2.66 7.15
CA LEU A 25 5.59 -1.88 6.80
C LEU A 25 5.90 -0.79 7.83
N GLY A 26 4.89 -0.21 8.48
CA GLY A 26 5.09 0.74 9.58
C GLY A 26 5.84 0.12 10.76
N TYR A 27 5.46 -1.10 11.14
CA TYR A 27 6.15 -1.87 12.19
C TYR A 27 7.57 -2.27 11.75
N GLU A 28 7.73 -2.78 10.54
CA GLU A 28 9.04 -3.20 10.01
C GLU A 28 10.03 -2.02 9.90
N ILE A 29 9.57 -0.84 9.47
CA ILE A 29 10.38 0.39 9.42
C ILE A 29 10.87 0.79 10.82
N ALA A 30 10.00 0.65 11.83
CA ALA A 30 10.35 1.01 13.20
C ALA A 30 11.42 0.09 13.78
N ASP A 31 11.38 -1.20 13.44
CA ASP A 31 12.28 -2.25 13.94
C ASP A 31 13.59 -2.38 13.13
N THR A 32 13.66 -1.78 11.94
CA THR A 32 14.82 -1.91 11.04
C THR A 32 15.93 -0.91 11.36
N ASP A 33 17.12 -1.34 11.78
CA ASP A 33 18.27 -0.45 12.02
C ASP A 33 19.08 -0.08 10.76
N ASN A 34 19.07 -0.94 9.73
CA ASN A 34 19.82 -0.68 8.50
C ASN A 34 19.16 0.46 7.70
N PHE A 35 19.90 1.57 7.53
CA PHE A 35 19.40 2.78 6.88
C PHE A 35 18.91 2.54 5.44
N ASP A 36 19.68 1.85 4.61
CA ASP A 36 19.34 1.62 3.20
C ASP A 36 18.13 0.69 3.07
N TYR A 37 18.06 -0.35 3.91
CA TYR A 37 16.91 -1.23 3.96
C TYR A 37 15.65 -0.47 4.42
N ARG A 38 15.77 0.35 5.48
CA ARG A 38 14.68 1.21 5.99
C ARG A 38 14.20 2.20 4.91
N ALA A 39 15.10 2.74 4.10
CA ALA A 39 14.75 3.63 2.99
C ALA A 39 13.91 2.89 1.91
N GLY A 40 14.30 1.66 1.57
CA GLY A 40 13.52 0.80 0.68
C GLY A 40 12.11 0.49 1.20
N LEU A 41 11.99 0.19 2.50
CA LEU A 41 10.69 -0.03 3.15
C LEU A 41 9.80 1.21 3.10
N LYS A 42 10.36 2.41 3.35
CA LYS A 42 9.63 3.68 3.23
C LYS A 42 9.12 3.92 1.81
N ALA A 43 9.97 3.73 0.80
CA ALA A 43 9.58 3.89 -0.59
C ALA A 43 8.45 2.93 -0.99
N ARG A 44 8.53 1.67 -0.52
CA ARG A 44 7.46 0.69 -0.74
C ARG A 44 6.16 1.11 -0.04
N LYS A 45 6.24 1.57 1.21
CA LYS A 45 5.08 2.06 1.96
C LYS A 45 4.40 3.23 1.25
N GLU A 46 5.18 4.21 0.79
CA GLU A 46 4.68 5.36 0.03
C GLU A 46 3.96 4.94 -1.25
N ALA A 47 4.55 4.02 -2.02
CA ALA A 47 3.93 3.51 -3.25
C ALA A 47 2.58 2.82 -2.97
N LEU A 48 2.50 1.98 -1.93
CA LEU A 48 1.26 1.30 -1.54
C LEU A 48 0.22 2.27 -0.98
N SER A 49 0.62 3.25 -0.17
CA SER A 49 -0.26 4.30 0.31
C SER A 49 -0.86 5.11 -0.84
N ALA A 50 -0.06 5.46 -1.85
CA ALA A 50 -0.56 6.19 -3.03
C ALA A 50 -1.55 5.35 -3.86
N ILE A 51 -1.36 4.03 -3.94
CA ILE A 51 -2.34 3.13 -4.59
C ILE A 51 -3.63 3.10 -3.78
N LEU A 52 -3.52 2.93 -2.46
CA LEU A 52 -4.66 2.86 -1.55
C LEU A 52 -5.49 4.16 -1.57
N GLU A 53 -4.84 5.32 -1.59
CA GLU A 53 -5.52 6.62 -1.70
C GLU A 53 -6.30 6.73 -3.00
N ARG A 54 -5.71 6.33 -4.14
CA ARG A 54 -6.41 6.31 -5.42
C ARG A 54 -7.60 5.36 -5.40
N LEU A 55 -7.45 4.19 -4.79
CA LEU A 55 -8.51 3.17 -4.69
C LEU A 55 -9.68 3.65 -3.82
N LYS A 56 -9.41 4.39 -2.74
CA LYS A 56 -10.43 4.97 -1.85
C LYS A 56 -11.11 6.22 -2.42
N SER A 57 -10.38 6.99 -3.22
CA SER A 57 -10.89 8.23 -3.82
C SER A 57 -11.70 7.98 -5.08
N ASP A 58 -11.52 6.81 -5.69
CA ASP A 58 -12.33 6.35 -6.80
C ASP A 58 -13.73 5.97 -6.28
N PRO A 59 -14.82 6.60 -6.76
CA PRO A 59 -16.17 6.24 -6.34
C PRO A 59 -16.65 4.90 -6.91
N GLY A 60 -15.96 4.33 -7.91
CA GLY A 60 -16.51 3.24 -8.72
C GLY A 60 -17.47 3.77 -9.77
#